data_AF-A0A535JNB4-F1
#
_entry.id   AF-A0A535JNB4-F1
#
_cell.length_a   1.000
_cell.length_b   1.000
_cell.length_c   1.000
_cell.angle_alpha   90.00
_cell.angle_beta   90.00
_cell.angle_gamma   90.00
#
_symmetry.space_group_name_H-M   'P 1'
#
loop_
_entity.id
_entity.type
_entity.pdbx_description
1 polymer ?
#
loop_
_entity_poly.entity_id
_entity_poly.type
_entity_poly.pdbx_seq_one_letter_code
_entity_poly.pdbx_strand_id
1 'polypeptide(L)' 'MVRKRLSNGRRAGLASALQPRFAEVRVMANEECAHCGVLITEWSTVAKRDGKIFCCANCANAHMSSQRASAETATG' A
#
# COMPACT_ATOMS: atom_id res chain seq x y z
N MET A 1 -54.53 9.03 -18.24
CA MET A 1 -53.31 9.34 -17.44
C MET A 1 -53.73 9.44 -15.99
N VAL A 2 -53.13 8.90 -14.93
CA VAL A 2 -51.96 8.05 -14.65
C VAL A 2 -52.28 7.41 -13.29
N ARG A 3 -51.95 6.12 -13.12
CA ARG A 3 -52.17 5.34 -11.88
C ARG A 3 -51.13 5.67 -10.79
N LYS A 4 -51.47 5.26 -9.55
CA LYS A 4 -50.59 4.98 -8.37
C LYS A 4 -50.27 6.21 -7.50
N ARG A 5 -50.20 6.10 -6.17
CA ARG A 5 -49.46 5.07 -5.41
C ARG A 5 -50.09 4.79 -4.04
N LEU A 6 -50.29 3.51 -3.73
CA LEU A 6 -50.35 2.99 -2.35
C LEU A 6 -48.97 3.19 -1.71
N SER A 7 -48.92 3.85 -0.55
CA SER A 7 -47.77 3.86 0.32
C SER A 7 -47.72 2.58 1.15
N ASN A 8 -46.81 1.71 0.75
CA ASN A 8 -46.38 0.50 1.45
C ASN A 8 -45.13 0.85 2.29
N GLY A 9 -45.08 0.46 3.56
CA GLY A 9 -43.89 0.54 4.41
C GLY A 9 -43.98 -0.49 5.54
N ARG A 10 -43.58 -1.76 5.29
CA ARG A 10 -42.26 -2.35 5.64
C ARG A 10 -41.98 -2.27 7.15
N ARG A 11 -42.29 -3.29 7.97
CA ARG A 11 -41.61 -4.59 8.22
C ARG A 11 -40.09 -4.53 8.43
N ALA A 12 -39.69 -5.31 9.45
CA ALA A 12 -38.35 -5.81 9.80
C ALA A 12 -37.41 -4.77 10.43
N GLY A 13 -36.72 -5.02 11.54
CA GLY A 13 -36.30 -6.26 12.15
C GLY A 13 -34.87 -5.99 12.65
N LEU A 14 -34.71 -5.69 13.94
CA LEU A 14 -33.42 -5.35 14.53
C LEU A 14 -32.63 -6.65 14.80
N ALA A 15 -32.05 -7.22 13.75
CA ALA A 15 -30.98 -8.20 13.86
C ALA A 15 -29.64 -7.47 13.61
N SER A 16 -29.20 -6.69 14.58
CA SER A 16 -27.93 -5.98 14.48
C SER A 16 -26.77 -6.90 14.85
N ALA A 17 -26.18 -7.45 13.79
CA ALA A 17 -24.75 -7.67 13.60
C ALA A 17 -23.98 -8.51 14.65
N LEU A 18 -24.00 -9.84 14.46
CA LEU A 18 -22.80 -10.65 14.67
C LEU A 18 -21.76 -10.22 13.62
N GLN A 19 -20.83 -9.34 13.97
CA GLN A 19 -19.70 -9.05 13.11
C GLN A 19 -18.72 -10.25 13.15
N PRO A 20 -18.41 -10.87 12.00
CA PRO A 20 -17.33 -11.84 11.97
C PRO A 20 -16.02 -11.09 12.20
N ARG A 21 -15.29 -11.51 13.24
CA ARG A 21 -13.89 -11.18 13.49
C ARG A 21 -13.03 -11.87 12.43
N PHE A 22 -13.10 -11.42 11.18
CA PHE A 22 -12.11 -11.81 10.20
C PHE A 22 -10.76 -11.30 10.71
N ALA A 23 -9.87 -12.22 11.06
CA ALA A 23 -8.48 -11.89 11.31
C ALA A 23 -7.98 -11.16 10.06
N GLU A 24 -7.72 -9.87 10.21
CA GLU A 24 -7.18 -9.03 9.14
C GLU A 24 -5.81 -9.62 8.79
N VAL A 25 -5.79 -10.48 7.76
CA VAL A 25 -4.55 -10.86 7.10
C VAL A 25 -4.00 -9.54 6.59
N ARG A 26 -3.07 -8.97 7.35
CA ARG A 26 -2.24 -7.88 6.84
C ARG A 26 -1.52 -8.47 5.66
N VAL A 27 -2.06 -8.21 4.47
CA VAL A 27 -1.30 -8.29 3.23
C VAL A 27 -0.15 -7.34 3.49
N MET A 28 0.99 -7.88 3.93
CA MET A 28 2.25 -7.17 3.85
C MET A 28 2.43 -7.03 2.35
N ALA A 29 1.96 -5.91 1.81
CA ALA A 29 2.25 -5.53 0.44
C ALA A 29 3.74 -5.80 0.27
N ASN A 30 4.04 -6.72 -0.63
CA ASN A 30 5.38 -7.10 -0.99
C ASN A 30 6.04 -5.85 -1.55
N GLU A 31 6.65 -5.05 -0.67
CA GLU A 31 7.22 -3.76 -1.01
C GLU A 31 8.34 -4.00 -2.01
N GLU A 32 8.36 -3.26 -3.12
CA GLU A 32 9.39 -3.40 -4.13
C GLU A 32 10.62 -2.56 -3.76
N CYS A 33 11.80 -3.11 -4.01
CA CYS A 33 13.04 -2.36 -3.85
C CYS A 33 13.08 -1.20 -4.86
N ALA A 34 13.22 0.03 -4.36
CA ALA A 34 13.28 1.22 -5.20
C ALA A 34 14.51 1.29 -6.14
N HIS A 35 15.50 0.43 -5.95
CA HIS A 35 16.69 0.35 -6.80
C HIS A 35 16.60 -0.74 -7.88
N CYS A 36 16.30 -1.98 -7.50
CA CYS A 36 16.31 -3.13 -8.42
C CYS A 36 14.92 -3.64 -8.82
N GLY A 37 13.84 -3.09 -8.25
CA GLY A 37 12.45 -3.42 -8.60
C GLY A 37 11.96 -4.78 -8.14
N VAL A 38 12.77 -5.56 -7.42
CA VAL A 38 12.36 -6.87 -6.91
C VAL A 38 11.50 -6.75 -5.66
N LEU A 39 10.59 -7.70 -5.48
CA LEU A 39 9.80 -7.84 -4.27
C LEU A 39 10.70 -8.12 -3.05
N ILE A 40 10.46 -7.41 -1.95
CA ILE A 40 11.15 -7.66 -0.70
C ILE A 40 10.53 -8.89 -0.02
N THR A 41 11.26 -9.99 -0.06
CA THR A 41 10.90 -11.25 0.61
C THR A 41 11.60 -11.44 1.94
N GLU A 42 12.78 -10.84 2.11
CA GLU A 42 13.60 -10.91 3.31
C GLU A 42 13.67 -9.53 3.98
N TRP A 43 13.10 -9.44 5.18
CA TRP A 43 12.96 -8.18 5.91
C TRP A 43 14.15 -7.87 6.83
N SER A 44 14.97 -8.86 7.18
CA SER A 44 16.15 -8.67 8.04
C SER A 44 17.23 -7.80 7.39
N THR A 45 17.29 -7.78 6.06
CA THR A 45 18.28 -7.01 5.30
C THR A 45 17.75 -5.66 4.81
N VAL A 46 16.47 -5.36 5.04
CA VAL A 46 15.83 -4.16 4.51
C VAL A 46 16.49 -2.89 5.02
N ALA A 47 16.73 -1.97 4.09
CA ALA A 47 17.20 -0.62 4.39
C ALA A 47 16.14 0.41 3.96
N LYS A 48 15.95 1.46 4.77
CA LYS A 48 15.07 2.59 4.46
C LYS A 48 15.91 3.87 4.37
N ARG A 49 15.83 4.60 3.26
CA ARG A 49 16.55 5.87 2.99
C ARG A 49 15.68 6.78 2.13
N ASP A 50 15.64 8.07 2.47
CA ASP A 50 14.88 9.10 1.72
C ASP A 50 13.41 8.72 1.46
N GLY A 51 12.77 8.08 2.45
CA GLY A 51 11.39 7.60 2.35
C GLY A 51 11.18 6.41 1.40
N LYS A 52 12.25 5.87 0.80
CA LYS A 52 12.24 4.68 -0.06
C LYS A 52 12.72 3.46 0.71
N ILE A 53 12.25 2.29 0.27
CA ILE A 53 12.64 0.98 0.82
C ILE A 53 13.51 0.21 -0.18
N PHE A 54 14.47 -0.55 0.35
CA PHE A 54 15.43 -1.33 -0.39
C PHE A 54 15.55 -2.73 0.20
N CYS A 55 15.76 -3.73 -0.65
CA CYS A 55 15.97 -5.12 -0.22
C CYS A 55 17.26 -5.32 0.59
N CYS A 56 18.27 -4.45 0.40
CA CYS A 56 19.54 -4.49 1.11
C CYS A 56 20.25 -3.13 1.18
N ALA A 57 21.27 -3.03 2.04
CA ALA A 57 22.11 -1.84 2.18
C ALA A 57 22.86 -1.46 0.89
N ASN A 58 23.26 -2.44 0.08
CA ASN A 58 23.97 -2.18 -1.17
C ASN A 58 23.07 -1.46 -2.19
N CYS A 59 21.81 -1.89 -2.32
CA CYS A 59 20.83 -1.24 -3.17
C CYS A 59 20.52 0.18 -2.72
N ALA A 60 20.44 0.40 -1.40
CA ALA A 60 20.26 1.73 -0.85
C ALA A 60 21.44 2.65 -1.22
N ASN A 61 22.69 2.19 -1.00
CA ASN A 61 23.88 2.96 -1.34
C ASN A 61 23.99 3.25 -2.85
N ALA A 62 23.71 2.27 -3.70
CA ALA A 62 23.74 2.45 -5.15
C ALA A 62 22.73 3.51 -5.61
N HIS A 63 21.51 3.51 -5.05
CA HIS A 63 20.51 4.54 -5.36
C HIS A 63 20.97 5.93 -4.92
N MET A 64 21.63 6.07 -3.77
CA MET A 64 22.14 7.36 -3.30
C MET A 64 23.24 7.91 -4.21
N SER A 65 24.18 7.05 -4.62
CA SER A 65 25.26 7.43 -5.52
C SER A 65 24.72 7.92 -6.87
N SER A 66 23.69 7.26 -7.42
CA SER A 66 23.08 7.70 -8.69
C SER A 66 22.31 9.01 -8.56
N GLN A 67 21.65 9.25 -7.43
CA GLN A 67 20.96 10.52 -7.18
C GLN A 67 21.92 11.70 -7.06
N ARG A 68 23.05 11.52 -6.35
CA ARG A 68 24.08 12.57 -6.23
C ARG A 68 24.68 12.93 -7.58
N ALA A 69 25.03 11.92 -8.39
CA ALA A 69 25.52 12.14 -9.75
C ALA A 69 24.52 12.92 -10.61
N SER A 70 23.21 12.68 -10.43
CA SER A 70 22.16 13.37 -11.16
C SER A 70 21.88 14.79 -10.64
N ALA A 71 22.17 15.09 -9.38
CA ALA A 71 22.02 16.42 -8.81
C ALA A 71 23.14 17.37 -9.28
N GLU A 72 24.34 16.82 -9.47
CA GLU A 72 25.52 17.58 -9.89
C GLU A 72 25.41 18.08 -11.34
N THR A 73 24.69 17.35 -12.20
CA THR A 73 24.42 17.77 -13.58
C THR A 73 23.31 18.82 -13.71
N ALA A 74 22.47 19.00 -12.69
CA ALA A 74 21.33 19.93 -12.72
C ALA A 74 21.69 21.38 -12.34
N THR A 75 22.93 21.64 -11.90
CA THR A 75 23.38 22.97 -11.43
C THR A 75 24.42 23.60 -12.37
N GLY A 76 24.67 22.99 -13.54
CA GLY A 76 25.67 23.44 -14.53
C GLY A 76 25.09 24.32 -15.63
#